data_AF-A0A8S2N525-F1
#
_entry.id   AF-A0A8S2N525-F1
#
_cell.length_a   1.000
_cell.length_b   1.000
_cell.length_c   1.000
_cell.angle_alpha   90.00
_cell.angle_beta   90.00
_cell.angle_gamma   90.00
#
_symmetry.space_group_name_H-M   'P 1'
#
loop_
_entity.id
_entity.type
_entity.pdbx_description
1 polymer ?
#
loop_
_entity_poly.entity_id
_entity_poly.type
_entity_poly.pdbx_seq_one_letter_code
_entity_poly.pdbx_strand_id
1 'polypeptide(L)'
;MLIDENNTLARLADQLPGMEWLNPILFGIWRCIEAQDDLYSKRDDLKIPEHLKEFVNESIPIWIDHAILARAEYRLDHHYMIKSDQTRTKRIMSIDFSNTGVVQPSTTWSDGLHQFLQIKHGLKMTPLSVTSNYLSNLGLFMRYGKNIFGLTGTIGSKETRELLHRIYQVDTIIIPSFKEKRHVQLKAIITADDDQWLTTIVSETLSNAQKQRAVLIICETRLDAKTISKQIQRADPTLFVRLYTDNTNAVESNVVENRIEAGDIIVATNLAGRGTDLKTSPSVETNGGLHVCLTYLPNNVRVEEQAFGRTSRQGQ
;
A
#
# COMPACT_ATOMS: atom_id res chain seq x y z
N MET A 1 8.19 -1.20 -9.96
CA MET A 1 8.47 -2.13 -11.08
C MET A 1 9.86 -2.76 -11.00
N LEU A 2 10.92 -2.23 -11.64
CA LEU A 2 12.22 -2.94 -11.73
C LEU A 2 12.98 -3.13 -10.41
N ILE A 3 12.68 -2.33 -9.39
CA ILE A 3 13.31 -2.42 -8.07
C ILE A 3 12.25 -2.88 -7.07
N ASP A 4 11.29 -1.99 -6.82
CA ASP A 4 10.31 -2.14 -5.75
C ASP A 4 9.44 -3.42 -5.90
N GLU A 5 9.11 -3.80 -7.13
CA GLU A 5 8.27 -4.98 -7.40
C GLU A 5 9.08 -6.18 -7.94
N ASN A 6 10.42 -6.15 -7.87
CA ASN A 6 11.24 -7.20 -8.48
C ASN A 6 11.02 -8.57 -7.83
N ASN A 7 10.70 -8.58 -6.53
CA ASN A 7 10.40 -9.80 -5.78
C ASN A 7 8.96 -10.32 -6.02
N THR A 8 8.16 -9.61 -6.82
CA THR A 8 6.79 -10.02 -7.12
C THR A 8 6.79 -11.06 -8.24
N LEU A 9 6.10 -12.18 -7.99
CA LEU A 9 5.81 -13.21 -8.99
C LEU A 9 4.40 -12.98 -9.53
N ALA A 10 4.29 -12.75 -10.83
CA ALA A 10 3.00 -12.83 -11.51
C ALA A 10 2.61 -14.32 -11.61
N ARG A 11 1.42 -14.67 -11.13
CA ARG A 11 0.91 -16.05 -11.14
C ARG A 11 -0.38 -16.11 -11.95
N LEU A 12 -0.48 -17.09 -12.84
CA LEU A 12 -1.74 -17.53 -13.43
C LEU A 12 -2.25 -18.67 -12.57
N ALA A 13 -3.38 -18.43 -11.92
CA ALA A 13 -4.01 -19.39 -11.04
C ALA A 13 -5.49 -19.53 -11.40
N ASP A 14 -6.00 -20.75 -11.27
CA ASP A 14 -7.40 -21.06 -11.51
C ASP A 14 -7.95 -22.00 -10.43
N GLN A 15 -9.27 -22.04 -10.29
CA GLN A 15 -9.96 -22.95 -9.38
C GLN A 15 -10.20 -24.28 -10.09
N LEU A 16 -9.48 -25.31 -9.67
CA LEU A 16 -9.75 -26.66 -10.12
C LEU A 16 -11.00 -27.23 -9.42
N PRO A 17 -11.84 -28.03 -10.10
CA PRO A 17 -12.95 -28.72 -9.47
C PRO A 17 -12.50 -29.55 -8.27
N GLY A 18 -13.24 -29.51 -7.17
CA GLY A 18 -12.94 -30.27 -5.94
C GLY A 18 -12.06 -29.54 -4.93
N MET A 19 -11.53 -28.35 -5.26
CA MET A 19 -10.77 -27.52 -4.31
C MET A 19 -11.65 -27.03 -3.14
N GLU A 20 -12.97 -26.95 -3.34
CA GLU A 20 -13.94 -26.67 -2.29
C GLU A 20 -13.97 -27.71 -1.17
N TRP A 21 -13.53 -28.95 -1.43
CA TRP A 21 -13.46 -30.00 -0.43
C TRP A 21 -12.32 -29.80 0.58
N LEU A 22 -11.40 -28.88 0.30
CA LEU A 22 -10.30 -28.51 1.20
C LEU A 22 -10.73 -27.46 2.24
N ASN A 23 -11.87 -26.82 2.04
CA ASN A 23 -12.40 -25.79 2.94
C ASN A 23 -12.50 -26.25 4.41
N PRO A 24 -13.00 -27.46 4.72
CA PRO A 24 -13.03 -27.96 6.11
C PRO A 24 -11.65 -28.10 6.73
N ILE A 25 -10.61 -28.42 5.93
CA ILE A 25 -9.23 -28.57 6.40
C ILE A 25 -8.69 -27.19 6.82
N LEU A 26 -8.85 -26.18 5.97
CA LEU A 26 -8.45 -24.81 6.29
C LEU A 26 -9.18 -24.28 7.54
N PHE A 27 -10.48 -24.55 7.67
CA PHE A 27 -11.22 -24.21 8.88
C PHE A 27 -10.69 -24.95 10.13
N GLY A 28 -10.37 -26.24 9.99
CA GLY A 28 -9.75 -27.02 11.07
C GLY A 28 -8.41 -26.42 11.51
N ILE A 29 -7.57 -26.03 10.54
CA ILE A 29 -6.30 -25.34 10.79
C ILE A 29 -6.50 -24.05 11.58
N TRP A 30 -7.40 -23.20 11.11
CA TRP A 30 -7.70 -21.92 11.76
C TRP A 30 -8.18 -22.12 13.20
N ARG A 31 -9.10 -23.07 13.45
CA ARG A 31 -9.64 -23.35 14.79
C ARG A 31 -8.57 -23.82 15.77
N CYS A 32 -7.65 -24.68 15.35
CA CYS A 32 -6.59 -25.15 16.24
C CYS A 32 -5.64 -24.01 16.59
N ILE A 33 -5.30 -23.15 15.63
CA ILE A 33 -4.50 -21.95 15.89
C ILE A 33 -5.22 -21.04 16.87
N GLU A 34 -6.51 -20.75 16.69
CA GLU A 34 -7.30 -19.95 17.64
C GLU A 34 -7.30 -20.53 19.06
N ALA A 35 -7.45 -21.86 19.16
CA ALA A 35 -7.48 -22.59 20.43
C ALA A 35 -6.09 -22.88 21.05
N GLN A 36 -5.00 -22.57 20.36
CA GLN A 36 -3.62 -22.98 20.73
C GLN A 36 -3.49 -24.50 20.93
N ASP A 37 -4.18 -25.27 20.09
CA ASP A 37 -4.30 -26.73 20.18
C ASP A 37 -3.41 -27.45 19.14
N ASP A 38 -3.05 -28.71 19.39
CA ASP A 38 -2.17 -29.48 18.49
C ASP A 38 -2.93 -29.97 17.25
N LEU A 39 -2.55 -29.40 16.10
CA LEU A 39 -3.17 -29.64 14.80
C LEU A 39 -3.08 -31.11 14.34
N TYR A 40 -1.99 -31.80 14.70
CA TYR A 40 -1.70 -33.13 14.18
C TYR A 40 -2.63 -34.21 14.75
N SER A 41 -3.23 -33.94 15.92
CA SER A 41 -4.11 -34.87 16.63
C SER A 41 -5.50 -35.07 16.00
N LYS A 42 -5.93 -34.16 15.12
CA LYS A 42 -7.29 -34.12 14.53
C LYS A 42 -7.31 -34.39 13.02
N ARG A 43 -6.21 -34.90 12.47
CA ARG A 43 -6.01 -35.10 11.02
C ARG A 43 -6.90 -36.20 10.42
N ASP A 44 -7.26 -37.21 11.20
CA ASP A 44 -7.89 -38.45 10.71
C ASP A 44 -9.40 -38.35 10.41
N ASP A 45 -10.06 -37.25 10.82
CA ASP A 45 -11.50 -37.06 10.62
C ASP A 45 -11.88 -36.40 9.27
N LEU A 46 -10.89 -35.99 8.48
CA LEU A 46 -11.11 -35.23 7.24
C LEU A 46 -11.20 -36.16 6.02
N LYS A 47 -12.36 -36.16 5.36
CA LYS A 47 -12.57 -36.89 4.09
C LYS A 47 -11.88 -36.17 2.95
N ILE A 48 -10.60 -36.46 2.74
CA ILE A 48 -9.80 -35.97 1.61
C ILE A 48 -9.91 -36.98 0.46
N PRO A 49 -10.25 -36.57 -0.76
CA PRO A 49 -10.18 -37.46 -1.91
C PRO A 49 -8.75 -37.99 -2.11
N GLU A 50 -8.61 -39.27 -2.43
CA GLU A 50 -7.28 -39.91 -2.50
C GLU A 50 -6.33 -39.18 -3.48
N HIS A 51 -6.86 -38.61 -4.56
CA HIS A 51 -6.07 -37.86 -5.56
C HIS A 51 -5.55 -36.49 -5.08
N LEU A 52 -6.07 -35.94 -3.97
CA LEU A 52 -5.59 -34.69 -3.37
C LEU A 52 -4.74 -34.92 -2.12
N LYS A 53 -4.64 -36.17 -1.65
CA LYS A 53 -4.04 -36.50 -0.36
C LYS A 53 -2.56 -36.12 -0.27
N GLU A 54 -1.79 -36.42 -1.31
CA GLU A 54 -0.37 -36.03 -1.41
C GLU A 54 -0.21 -34.51 -1.36
N PHE A 55 -0.93 -33.80 -2.24
CA PHE A 55 -0.96 -32.33 -2.28
C PHE A 55 -1.32 -31.71 -0.92
N VAL A 56 -2.34 -32.22 -0.24
CA VAL A 56 -2.74 -31.74 1.08
C VAL A 56 -1.63 -31.97 2.10
N ASN A 57 -1.03 -33.16 2.11
CA ASN A 57 0.02 -33.50 3.08
C ASN A 57 1.24 -32.59 2.95
N GLU A 58 1.63 -32.24 1.72
CA GLU A 58 2.72 -31.29 1.44
C GLU A 58 2.34 -29.84 1.78
N SER A 59 1.07 -29.47 1.60
CA SER A 59 0.60 -28.10 1.79
C SER A 59 0.30 -27.74 3.25
N ILE A 60 0.03 -28.73 4.12
CA ILE A 60 -0.34 -28.49 5.53
C ILE A 60 0.66 -27.59 6.27
N PRO A 61 2.00 -27.85 6.25
CA PRO A 61 2.96 -27.00 6.94
C PRO A 61 2.88 -25.53 6.48
N ILE A 62 2.76 -25.32 5.16
CA ILE A 62 2.64 -23.99 4.56
C ILE A 62 1.34 -23.31 4.99
N TRP A 63 0.23 -24.05 5.03
CA TRP A 63 -1.06 -23.53 5.47
C TRP A 63 -1.06 -23.16 6.96
N ILE A 64 -0.37 -23.92 7.81
CA ILE A 64 -0.20 -23.58 9.23
C ILE A 64 0.55 -22.25 9.35
N ASP A 65 1.69 -22.11 8.67
CA ASP A 65 2.49 -20.88 8.70
C ASP A 65 1.67 -19.68 8.19
N HIS A 66 0.95 -19.83 7.09
CA HIS A 66 0.10 -18.77 6.55
C HIS A 66 -1.10 -18.44 7.44
N ALA A 67 -1.67 -19.41 8.17
CA ALA A 67 -2.72 -19.14 9.13
C ALA A 67 -2.19 -18.36 10.35
N ILE A 68 -0.98 -18.68 10.82
CA ILE A 68 -0.29 -17.92 11.87
C ILE A 68 -0.02 -16.49 11.38
N LEU A 69 0.55 -16.33 10.18
CA LEU A 69 0.81 -15.02 9.56
C LEU A 69 -0.48 -14.21 9.38
N ALA A 70 -1.56 -14.84 8.90
CA ALA A 70 -2.86 -14.21 8.76
C ALA A 70 -3.37 -13.66 10.11
N ARG A 71 -3.16 -14.40 11.20
CA ARG A 71 -3.58 -14.00 12.54
C ARG A 71 -2.69 -12.91 13.14
N ALA A 72 -1.38 -13.15 13.18
CA ALA A 72 -0.41 -12.36 13.96
C ALA A 72 0.08 -11.10 13.23
N GLU A 73 0.34 -11.18 11.93
CA GLU A 73 1.03 -10.11 11.19
C GLU A 73 0.09 -9.32 10.28
N TYR A 74 -0.82 -10.00 9.57
CA TYR A 74 -1.68 -9.35 8.58
C TYR A 74 -2.83 -8.55 9.22
N ARG A 75 -2.69 -7.22 9.16
CA ARG A 75 -3.63 -6.23 9.70
C ARG A 75 -4.53 -5.59 8.63
N LEU A 76 -5.81 -5.43 8.98
CA LEU A 76 -6.80 -4.65 8.21
C LEU A 76 -6.37 -3.18 8.12
N ASP A 77 -6.63 -2.53 6.98
CA ASP A 77 -6.24 -1.14 6.67
C ASP A 77 -4.72 -0.87 6.60
N HIS A 78 -3.91 -1.94 6.65
CA HIS A 78 -2.46 -1.89 6.40
C HIS A 78 -2.09 -2.83 5.25
N HIS A 79 -2.27 -4.14 5.43
CA HIS A 79 -1.91 -5.15 4.41
C HIS A 79 -3.04 -5.41 3.41
N TYR A 80 -4.29 -5.19 3.84
CA TYR A 80 -5.48 -5.45 3.05
C TYR A 80 -6.64 -4.58 3.51
N MET A 81 -7.66 -4.49 2.66
CA MET A 81 -8.95 -3.89 3.02
C MET A 81 -10.11 -4.80 2.64
N ILE A 82 -11.24 -4.56 3.27
CA ILE A 82 -12.50 -5.25 2.96
C ILE A 82 -13.41 -4.24 2.27
N LYS A 83 -13.90 -4.55 1.07
CA LYS A 83 -15.00 -3.79 0.44
C LYS A 83 -16.11 -4.71 -0.03
N SER A 84 -17.29 -4.13 -0.12
CA SER A 84 -18.45 -4.77 -0.72
C SER A 84 -18.36 -4.65 -2.25
N ASP A 85 -18.60 -5.75 -2.96
CA ASP A 85 -18.82 -5.70 -4.40
C ASP A 85 -20.26 -5.26 -4.73
N GLN A 86 -20.59 -5.15 -6.03
CA GLN A 86 -21.92 -4.76 -6.50
C GLN A 86 -23.04 -5.69 -6.01
N THR A 87 -22.71 -6.95 -5.67
CA THR A 87 -23.64 -7.95 -5.15
C THR A 87 -23.79 -7.89 -3.62
N ARG A 88 -23.20 -6.87 -2.98
CA ARG A 88 -23.07 -6.71 -1.52
C ARG A 88 -22.22 -7.81 -0.85
N THR A 89 -21.43 -8.54 -1.62
CA THR A 89 -20.51 -9.55 -1.08
C THR A 89 -19.22 -8.85 -0.65
N LYS A 90 -18.86 -8.96 0.62
CA LYS A 90 -17.58 -8.44 1.13
C LYS A 90 -16.42 -9.29 0.62
N ARG A 91 -15.41 -8.65 0.04
CA ARG A 91 -14.17 -9.26 -0.45
C ARG A 91 -12.95 -8.60 0.14
N ILE A 92 -11.90 -9.38 0.30
CA ILE A 92 -10.58 -8.90 0.70
C ILE A 92 -9.82 -8.44 -0.54
N MET A 93 -9.22 -7.26 -0.47
CA MET A 93 -8.32 -6.73 -1.51
C MET A 93 -6.96 -6.43 -0.89
N SER A 94 -5.89 -6.87 -1.56
CA SER A 94 -4.54 -6.58 -1.12
C SER A 94 -4.16 -5.12 -1.33
N ILE A 95 -3.27 -4.65 -0.48
CA ILE A 95 -2.67 -3.32 -0.54
C ILE A 95 -1.17 -3.54 -0.66
N ASP A 96 -0.54 -3.01 -1.71
CA ASP A 96 0.92 -3.04 -1.88
C ASP A 96 1.59 -1.98 -0.98
N PHE A 97 1.46 -2.17 0.33
CA PHE A 97 1.87 -1.18 1.33
C PHE A 97 3.37 -0.87 1.30
N SER A 98 4.20 -1.90 1.08
CA SER A 98 5.66 -1.78 1.10
C SER A 98 6.21 -0.82 0.04
N ASN A 99 5.46 -0.57 -1.06
CA ASN A 99 5.96 0.20 -2.19
C ASN A 99 5.03 1.33 -2.62
N THR A 100 3.80 1.00 -3.04
CA THR A 100 2.94 1.94 -3.77
C THR A 100 1.68 2.33 -3.00
N GLY A 101 1.33 1.57 -1.96
CA GLY A 101 0.06 1.63 -1.27
C GLY A 101 -1.13 1.21 -2.12
N VAL A 102 -0.97 0.86 -3.40
CA VAL A 102 -2.09 0.66 -4.34
C VAL A 102 -2.96 -0.54 -3.93
N VAL A 103 -4.27 -0.34 -3.93
CA VAL A 103 -5.25 -1.43 -3.76
C VAL A 103 -5.24 -2.26 -5.04
N GLN A 104 -5.00 -3.56 -4.89
CA GLN A 104 -4.95 -4.51 -5.99
C GLN A 104 -6.16 -5.45 -5.93
N PRO A 105 -7.31 -5.07 -6.54
CA PRO A 105 -8.56 -5.82 -6.40
C PRO A 105 -8.51 -7.21 -7.02
N SER A 106 -7.63 -7.41 -8.00
CA SER A 106 -7.46 -8.67 -8.73
C SER A 106 -6.34 -9.55 -8.16
N THR A 107 -5.64 -9.09 -7.11
CA THR A 107 -4.55 -9.85 -6.50
C THR A 107 -5.09 -10.65 -5.32
N THR A 108 -4.80 -11.95 -5.32
CA THR A 108 -5.08 -12.87 -4.21
C THR A 108 -3.75 -13.43 -3.68
N TRP A 109 -3.68 -13.66 -2.37
CA TRP A 109 -2.55 -14.42 -1.82
C TRP A 109 -2.75 -15.91 -2.08
N SER A 110 -1.65 -16.60 -2.34
CA SER A 110 -1.62 -18.03 -2.58
C SER A 110 -1.61 -18.84 -1.29
N ASP A 111 -1.62 -20.17 -1.44
CA ASP A 111 -1.25 -21.12 -0.39
C ASP A 111 -2.06 -20.96 0.90
N GLY A 112 -3.37 -20.69 0.75
CA GLY A 112 -4.33 -20.58 1.85
C GLY A 112 -4.33 -19.23 2.58
N LEU A 113 -3.33 -18.37 2.41
CA LEU A 113 -3.27 -17.10 3.14
C LEU A 113 -4.51 -16.23 2.93
N HIS A 114 -4.98 -16.13 1.67
CA HIS A 114 -6.18 -15.34 1.37
C HIS A 114 -7.44 -15.96 2.02
N GLN A 115 -7.55 -17.29 2.05
CA GLN A 115 -8.63 -18.01 2.71
C GLN A 115 -8.60 -17.79 4.23
N PHE A 116 -7.44 -17.84 4.87
CA PHE A 116 -7.33 -17.56 6.30
C PHE A 116 -7.71 -16.12 6.65
N LEU A 117 -7.37 -15.15 5.79
CA LEU A 117 -7.86 -13.78 5.96
C LEU A 117 -9.39 -13.69 5.80
N GLN A 118 -10.00 -14.46 4.89
CA GLN A 118 -11.47 -14.54 4.77
C GLN A 118 -12.09 -15.13 6.04
N ILE A 119 -11.52 -16.21 6.57
CA ILE A 119 -11.97 -16.85 7.82
C ILE A 119 -11.85 -15.88 9.00
N LYS A 120 -10.71 -15.17 9.13
CA LYS A 120 -10.44 -14.16 10.17
C LYS A 120 -11.53 -13.10 10.29
N HIS A 121 -12.18 -12.76 9.17
CA HIS A 121 -13.22 -11.73 9.10
C HIS A 121 -14.64 -12.29 8.90
N GLY A 122 -14.81 -13.62 9.01
CA GLY A 122 -16.10 -14.28 8.81
C GLY A 122 -16.69 -14.09 7.41
N LEU A 123 -15.84 -13.95 6.39
CA LEU A 123 -16.25 -13.77 5.01
C LEU A 123 -16.50 -15.10 4.32
N LYS A 124 -17.28 -15.08 3.23
CA LYS A 124 -17.47 -16.26 2.39
C LYS A 124 -16.12 -16.70 1.82
N MET A 125 -15.68 -17.90 2.19
CA MET A 125 -14.42 -18.44 1.71
C MET A 125 -14.52 -18.83 0.23
N THR A 126 -13.49 -18.45 -0.53
CA THR A 126 -13.32 -18.87 -1.92
C THR A 126 -12.49 -20.15 -1.98
N PRO A 127 -12.80 -21.10 -2.87
CA PRO A 127 -11.95 -22.27 -3.09
C PRO A 127 -10.49 -21.89 -3.34
N LEU A 128 -9.57 -22.76 -2.92
CA LEU A 128 -8.15 -22.62 -3.21
C LEU A 128 -7.93 -22.59 -4.72
N SER A 129 -7.10 -21.64 -5.17
CA SER A 129 -6.63 -21.57 -6.55
C SER A 129 -5.28 -22.28 -6.67
N VAL A 130 -5.10 -23.06 -7.72
CA VAL A 130 -3.80 -23.69 -8.04
C VAL A 130 -3.11 -22.85 -9.10
N THR A 131 -1.83 -22.55 -8.87
CA THR A 131 -1.01 -21.80 -9.83
C THR A 131 -0.49 -22.77 -10.88
N SER A 132 -0.84 -22.56 -12.16
CA SER A 132 -0.31 -23.35 -13.27
C SER A 132 0.98 -22.78 -13.84
N ASN A 133 1.09 -21.46 -13.85
CA ASN A 133 2.22 -20.75 -14.44
C ASN A 133 2.59 -19.55 -13.58
N TYR A 134 3.88 -19.23 -13.54
CA TYR A 134 4.38 -18.04 -12.89
C TYR A 134 5.49 -17.40 -13.72
N LEU A 135 5.63 -16.08 -13.59
CA LEU A 135 6.70 -15.32 -14.20
C LEU A 135 7.13 -14.23 -13.21
N SER A 136 8.41 -14.20 -12.87
CA SER A 136 8.95 -13.10 -12.06
C SER A 136 9.02 -11.83 -12.89
N ASN A 137 8.91 -10.68 -12.22
CA ASN A 137 9.14 -9.39 -12.89
C ASN A 137 10.53 -9.35 -13.54
N LEU A 138 11.56 -9.87 -12.87
CA LEU A 138 12.89 -10.07 -13.47
C LEU A 138 12.80 -10.88 -14.78
N GLY A 139 12.20 -12.06 -14.73
CA GLY A 139 12.08 -12.94 -15.90
C GLY A 139 11.28 -12.33 -17.04
N LEU A 140 10.28 -11.50 -16.74
CA LEU A 140 9.53 -10.75 -17.74
C LEU A 140 10.42 -9.70 -18.43
N PHE A 141 11.08 -8.83 -17.66
CA PHE A 141 11.88 -7.75 -18.23
C PHE A 141 13.11 -8.24 -18.97
N MET A 142 13.75 -9.32 -18.50
CA MET A 142 14.89 -9.91 -19.18
C MET A 142 14.55 -10.45 -20.58
N ARG A 143 13.29 -10.78 -20.87
CA ARG A 143 12.86 -11.18 -22.23
C ARG A 143 12.97 -10.06 -23.25
N TYR A 144 12.93 -8.79 -22.82
CA TYR A 144 13.11 -7.64 -23.70
C TYR A 144 14.59 -7.42 -24.07
N GLY A 145 15.52 -8.11 -23.41
CA GLY A 145 16.96 -7.99 -23.66
C GLY A 145 17.42 -6.54 -23.51
N LYS A 146 17.99 -5.98 -24.59
CA LYS A 146 18.47 -4.59 -24.62
C LYS A 146 17.38 -3.54 -24.80
N ASN A 147 16.13 -3.95 -25.05
CA ASN A 147 15.01 -3.04 -25.31
C ASN A 147 14.27 -2.67 -24.01
N ILE A 148 15.02 -2.27 -22.98
CA ILE A 148 14.46 -1.82 -21.70
C ILE A 148 14.72 -0.31 -21.59
N PHE A 149 13.64 0.47 -21.67
CA PHE A 149 13.67 1.91 -21.50
C PHE A 149 12.70 2.31 -20.39
N GLY A 150 13.08 3.29 -19.59
CA GLY A 150 12.26 3.75 -18.48
C GLY A 150 12.56 5.18 -18.11
N LEU A 151 11.55 5.86 -17.59
CA LEU A 151 11.68 7.20 -17.03
C LEU A 151 11.17 7.19 -15.60
N THR A 152 11.93 7.78 -14.69
CA THR A 152 11.54 7.93 -13.30
C THR A 152 12.02 9.27 -12.76
N GLY A 153 11.22 9.91 -11.91
CA GLY A 153 11.64 11.10 -11.17
C GLY A 153 12.57 10.77 -10.00
N THR A 154 12.64 9.50 -9.60
CA THR A 154 13.46 9.00 -8.49
C THR A 154 14.11 7.69 -8.93
N ILE A 155 15.42 7.73 -9.24
CA ILE A 155 16.19 6.51 -9.52
C ILE A 155 16.69 5.87 -8.22
N GLY A 156 16.88 6.67 -7.18
CA GLY A 156 17.43 6.26 -5.89
C GLY A 156 18.94 6.48 -5.80
N SER A 157 19.58 5.77 -4.87
CA SER A 157 21.00 5.94 -4.55
C SER A 157 21.93 5.45 -5.67
N LYS A 158 23.24 5.57 -5.47
CA LYS A 158 24.23 5.05 -6.43
C LYS A 158 24.15 3.52 -6.52
N GLU A 159 23.96 2.87 -5.39
CA GLU A 159 23.83 1.42 -5.25
C GLU A 159 22.62 0.90 -6.03
N THR A 160 21.49 1.63 -5.98
CA THR A 160 20.30 1.30 -6.78
C THR A 160 20.57 1.37 -8.28
N ARG A 161 21.36 2.35 -8.74
CA ARG A 161 21.75 2.46 -10.16
C ARG A 161 22.70 1.33 -10.56
N GLU A 162 23.67 1.00 -9.72
CA GLU A 162 24.59 -0.12 -9.94
C GLU A 162 23.84 -1.47 -9.98
N LEU A 163 22.82 -1.64 -9.14
CA LEU A 163 21.95 -2.81 -9.15
C LEU A 163 21.19 -2.93 -10.48
N LEU A 164 20.57 -1.83 -10.94
CA LEU A 164 19.87 -1.81 -12.23
C LEU A 164 20.80 -2.15 -13.40
N HIS A 165 22.00 -1.58 -13.42
CA HIS A 165 22.99 -1.89 -14.45
C HIS A 165 23.42 -3.36 -14.41
N ARG A 166 23.69 -3.90 -13.21
CA ARG A 166 24.12 -5.29 -13.05
C ARG A 166 23.05 -6.30 -13.48
N ILE A 167 21.79 -6.04 -13.14
CA ILE A 167 20.68 -6.99 -13.37
C ILE A 167 20.12 -6.84 -14.78
N TYR A 168 19.81 -5.61 -15.20
CA TYR A 168 19.07 -5.35 -16.43
C TYR A 168 19.95 -4.81 -17.57
N GLN A 169 21.25 -4.59 -17.33
CA GLN A 169 22.19 -4.03 -18.33
C GLN A 169 21.71 -2.69 -18.90
N VAL A 170 21.09 -1.86 -18.04
CA VAL A 170 20.60 -0.52 -18.39
C VAL A 170 21.52 0.54 -17.82
N ASP A 171 21.77 1.58 -18.61
CA ASP A 171 22.48 2.78 -18.17
C ASP A 171 21.48 3.82 -17.63
N THR A 172 21.94 4.64 -16.69
CA THR A 172 21.12 5.69 -16.09
C THR A 172 21.72 7.06 -16.38
N ILE A 173 20.89 7.98 -16.86
CA ILE A 173 21.27 9.34 -17.22
C ILE A 173 20.36 10.30 -16.46
N ILE A 174 20.93 11.32 -15.82
CA ILE A 174 20.15 12.35 -15.11
C ILE A 174 19.86 13.48 -16.10
N ILE A 175 18.57 13.70 -16.37
CA ILE A 175 18.13 14.86 -17.16
C ILE A 175 18.00 16.07 -16.22
N PRO A 176 18.62 17.21 -16.52
CA PRO A 176 18.52 18.41 -15.69
C PRO A 176 17.07 18.92 -15.65
N SER A 177 16.67 19.50 -14.53
CA SER A 177 15.33 20.09 -14.40
C SER A 177 15.23 21.38 -15.22
N PHE A 178 14.04 21.65 -15.77
CA PHE A 178 13.78 22.89 -16.50
C PHE A 178 13.95 24.15 -15.62
N LYS A 179 13.66 24.02 -14.32
CA LYS A 179 13.84 25.05 -13.31
C LYS A 179 14.42 24.45 -12.03
N GLU A 180 15.15 25.25 -11.26
CA GLU A 180 15.68 24.85 -9.96
C GLU A 180 14.56 24.64 -8.95
N LYS A 181 14.70 23.61 -8.10
CA LYS A 181 13.77 23.35 -7.00
C LYS A 181 14.08 24.32 -5.86
N ARG A 182 13.05 25.02 -5.36
CA ARG A 182 13.20 26.05 -4.30
C ARG A 182 12.64 25.63 -2.94
N HIS A 183 12.19 24.38 -2.79
CA HIS A 183 11.69 23.91 -1.51
C HIS A 183 12.79 23.93 -0.44
N VAL A 184 12.39 24.28 0.77
CA VAL A 184 13.26 24.24 1.95
C VAL A 184 12.92 22.99 2.74
N GLN A 185 13.90 22.11 2.93
CA GLN A 185 13.77 20.95 3.80
C GLN A 185 13.96 21.38 5.26
N LEU A 186 12.91 21.19 6.06
CA LEU A 186 12.96 21.46 7.50
C LEU A 186 13.62 20.29 8.24
N LYS A 187 14.15 20.56 9.44
CA LYS A 187 14.72 19.51 10.30
C LYS A 187 13.61 18.55 10.71
N ALA A 188 13.89 17.24 10.62
CA ALA A 188 12.97 16.22 11.09
C ALA A 188 12.68 16.36 12.59
N ILE A 189 11.42 16.18 12.97
CA ILE A 189 10.96 16.17 14.36
C ILE A 189 10.75 14.72 14.76
N ILE A 190 11.45 14.28 15.79
CA ILE A 190 11.29 12.94 16.38
C ILE A 190 10.53 13.13 17.69
N THR A 191 9.40 12.44 17.83
CA THR A 191 8.55 12.49 19.01
C THR A 191 8.77 11.24 19.86
N ALA A 192 8.48 11.32 21.17
CA ALA A 192 8.69 10.21 22.09
C ALA A 192 7.57 9.15 22.01
N ASP A 193 6.36 9.59 21.70
CA ASP A 193 5.14 8.78 21.69
C ASP A 193 4.15 9.24 20.61
N ASP A 194 3.11 8.44 20.38
CA ASP A 194 2.09 8.66 19.35
C ASP A 194 1.19 9.88 19.66
N ASP A 195 1.01 10.23 20.94
CA ASP A 195 0.20 11.39 21.33
C ASP A 195 0.93 12.71 21.01
N GLN A 196 2.23 12.77 21.31
CA GLN A 196 3.11 13.87 20.90
C GLN A 196 3.20 13.94 19.38
N TRP A 197 3.38 12.81 18.70
CA TRP A 197 3.37 12.72 17.24
C TRP A 197 2.12 13.38 16.63
N LEU A 198 0.94 12.98 17.12
CA LEU A 198 -0.33 13.50 16.63
C LEU A 198 -0.48 15.00 16.93
N THR A 199 -0.11 15.42 18.16
CA THR A 199 -0.21 16.82 18.60
C THR A 199 0.72 17.73 17.80
N THR A 200 1.95 17.28 17.53
CA THR A 200 2.92 18.02 16.73
C THR A 200 2.43 18.17 15.29
N ILE A 201 1.95 17.10 14.64
CA ILE A 201 1.42 17.18 13.27
C ILE A 201 0.25 18.17 13.19
N VAL A 202 -0.68 18.10 14.13
CA VAL A 202 -1.85 18.99 14.18
C VAL A 202 -1.41 20.44 14.39
N SER A 203 -0.54 20.70 15.36
CA SER A 203 0.00 22.05 15.63
C SER A 203 0.65 22.66 14.39
N GLU A 204 1.50 21.91 13.71
CA GLU A 204 2.22 22.41 12.54
C GLU A 204 1.31 22.64 11.34
N THR A 205 0.31 21.77 11.19
CA THR A 205 -0.74 21.93 10.17
C THR A 205 -1.53 23.21 10.40
N LEU A 206 -2.02 23.42 11.64
CA LEU A 206 -2.79 24.62 11.98
C LEU A 206 -1.95 25.90 11.82
N SER A 207 -0.69 25.89 12.24
CA SER A 207 0.20 27.06 12.10
C SER A 207 0.41 27.45 10.63
N ASN A 208 0.58 26.47 9.73
CA ASN A 208 0.75 26.74 8.30
C ASN A 208 -0.58 27.15 7.64
N ALA A 209 -1.69 26.48 7.98
CA ALA A 209 -3.01 26.81 7.46
C ALA A 209 -3.47 28.22 7.87
N GLN A 210 -3.21 28.63 9.12
CA GLN A 210 -3.48 30.00 9.61
C GLN A 210 -2.68 31.06 8.83
N LYS A 211 -1.46 30.73 8.38
CA LYS A 211 -0.64 31.57 7.50
C LYS A 211 -1.09 31.52 6.04
N GLN A 212 -2.27 30.95 5.75
CA GLN A 212 -2.83 30.82 4.40
C GLN A 212 -1.97 29.96 3.46
N ARG A 213 -1.09 29.13 4.03
CA ARG A 213 -0.29 28.16 3.31
C ARG A 213 -1.05 26.84 3.22
N ALA A 214 -1.04 26.21 2.05
CA ALA A 214 -1.63 24.89 1.89
C ALA A 214 -0.75 23.80 2.52
N VAL A 215 -1.37 22.76 3.07
CA VAL A 215 -0.68 21.66 3.76
C VAL A 215 -1.08 20.32 3.15
N LEU A 216 -0.09 19.50 2.81
CA LEU A 216 -0.23 18.11 2.40
C LEU A 216 0.43 17.20 3.44
N ILE A 217 -0.37 16.37 4.09
CA ILE A 217 0.06 15.38 5.08
C ILE A 217 0.03 14.00 4.43
N ILE A 218 1.16 13.31 4.41
CA ILE A 218 1.31 11.97 3.83
C ILE A 218 1.49 10.97 4.96
N CYS A 219 0.50 10.12 5.13
CA CYS A 219 0.40 9.10 6.18
C CYS A 219 0.81 7.72 5.65
N GLU A 220 1.31 6.89 6.56
CA GLU A 220 1.63 5.50 6.26
C GLU A 220 0.33 4.72 6.05
N THR A 221 -0.56 4.74 7.05
CA THR A 221 -1.80 3.96 7.05
C THR A 221 -3.05 4.80 6.87
N ARG A 222 -4.14 4.15 6.46
CA ARG A 222 -5.48 4.78 6.38
C ARG A 222 -6.01 5.17 7.76
N LEU A 223 -5.61 4.44 8.79
CA LEU A 223 -6.01 4.72 10.17
C LEU A 223 -5.41 6.04 10.62
N ASP A 224 -4.11 6.23 10.42
CA ASP A 224 -3.38 7.45 10.77
C ASP A 224 -3.97 8.67 10.05
N ALA A 225 -4.23 8.54 8.75
CA ALA A 225 -4.86 9.59 7.95
C ALA A 225 -6.24 10.01 8.53
N LYS A 226 -7.06 9.04 8.94
CA LYS A 226 -8.36 9.32 9.58
C LYS A 226 -8.21 9.94 10.97
N THR A 227 -7.25 9.47 11.77
CA THR A 227 -6.98 9.98 13.12
C THR A 227 -6.53 11.43 13.06
N ILE A 228 -5.54 11.74 12.22
CA ILE A 228 -5.03 13.10 11.99
C ILE A 228 -6.15 14.01 11.49
N SER A 229 -6.90 13.60 10.45
CA SER A 229 -8.00 14.39 9.91
C SER A 229 -9.06 14.72 10.97
N LYS A 230 -9.47 13.74 11.79
CA LYS A 230 -10.41 13.97 12.90
C LYS A 230 -9.86 14.93 13.94
N GLN A 231 -8.57 14.83 14.27
CA GLN A 231 -7.96 15.67 15.29
C GLN A 231 -7.81 17.12 14.82
N ILE A 232 -7.48 17.34 13.54
CA ILE A 232 -7.47 18.67 12.93
C ILE A 232 -8.87 19.30 13.00
N GLN A 233 -9.91 18.56 12.56
CA GLN A 233 -11.29 19.06 12.57
C GLN A 233 -11.80 19.35 13.99
N ARG A 234 -11.33 18.61 14.99
CA ARG A 234 -11.65 18.87 16.41
C ARG A 234 -10.96 20.11 16.94
N ALA A 235 -9.71 20.34 16.55
CA ALA A 235 -8.94 21.49 16.99
C ALA A 235 -9.42 22.79 16.33
N ASP A 236 -9.82 22.73 15.06
CA ASP A 236 -10.46 23.84 14.35
C ASP A 236 -11.60 23.32 13.46
N PRO A 237 -12.86 23.43 13.92
CA PRO A 237 -14.03 22.98 13.15
C PRO A 237 -14.27 23.76 11.86
N THR A 238 -13.65 24.93 11.69
CA THR A 238 -13.85 25.79 10.50
C THR A 238 -13.01 25.34 9.30
N LEU A 239 -11.95 24.56 9.54
CA LEU A 239 -11.07 24.06 8.49
C LEU A 239 -11.70 22.86 7.79
N PHE A 240 -11.64 22.82 6.47
CA PHE A 240 -12.05 21.67 5.69
C PHE A 240 -10.83 20.80 5.35
N VAL A 241 -10.88 19.52 5.75
CA VAL A 241 -9.79 18.56 5.48
C VAL A 241 -10.17 17.65 4.31
N ARG A 242 -9.40 17.70 3.22
CA ARG A 242 -9.53 16.80 2.07
C ARG A 242 -8.82 15.48 2.39
N LEU A 243 -9.59 14.40 2.55
CA LEU A 243 -9.05 13.08 2.91
C LEU A 243 -8.98 12.14 1.68
N TYR A 244 -7.76 11.79 1.27
CA TYR A 244 -7.50 10.85 0.18
C TYR A 244 -6.92 9.54 0.74
N THR A 245 -7.75 8.50 0.85
CA THR A 245 -7.33 7.22 1.46
C THR A 245 -7.44 6.01 0.55
N ASP A 246 -8.09 6.12 -0.62
CA ASP A 246 -8.05 5.10 -1.67
C ASP A 246 -8.15 5.65 -3.09
N ASN A 247 -7.72 4.83 -4.04
CA ASN A 247 -7.82 5.10 -5.48
C ASN A 247 -9.25 4.92 -6.04
N THR A 248 -10.20 4.39 -5.26
CA THR A 248 -11.59 4.17 -5.73
C THR A 248 -12.47 5.40 -5.57
N ASN A 249 -12.08 6.36 -4.72
CA ASN A 249 -12.74 7.66 -4.66
C ASN A 249 -12.55 8.52 -5.93
N ALA A 250 -11.94 7.96 -6.98
CA ALA A 250 -12.00 8.49 -8.34
C ALA A 250 -13.44 8.55 -8.93
N VAL A 251 -14.46 8.02 -8.24
CA VAL A 251 -15.87 8.21 -8.62
C VAL A 251 -16.53 9.35 -7.82
N GLU A 252 -16.01 9.72 -6.64
CA GLU A 252 -16.37 10.97 -5.95
C GLU A 252 -15.51 12.17 -6.40
N SER A 253 -14.53 11.93 -7.29
CA SER A 253 -13.67 12.94 -7.89
C SER A 253 -14.34 13.77 -8.99
N ASN A 254 -15.68 13.83 -9.02
CA ASN A 254 -16.40 14.91 -9.69
C ASN A 254 -16.18 16.27 -8.99
N VAL A 255 -15.42 16.31 -7.88
CA VAL A 255 -14.94 17.53 -7.20
C VAL A 255 -13.44 17.78 -7.45
N VAL A 256 -12.95 17.48 -8.65
CA VAL A 256 -11.57 17.80 -9.05
C VAL A 256 -11.55 19.09 -9.86
N GLU A 257 -11.73 20.21 -9.18
CA GLU A 257 -10.73 21.25 -9.37
C GLU A 257 -9.48 20.75 -8.61
N ASN A 258 -8.49 20.22 -9.33
CA ASN A 258 -7.15 19.84 -8.80
C ASN A 258 -6.36 21.05 -8.26
N ARG A 259 -7.07 22.14 -7.99
CA ARG A 259 -6.55 23.43 -7.58
C ARG A 259 -6.57 23.48 -6.06
N ILE A 260 -5.37 23.61 -5.51
CA ILE A 260 -5.14 23.82 -4.09
C ILE A 260 -5.19 25.33 -3.85
N GLU A 261 -6.07 25.74 -2.95
CA GLU A 261 -6.23 27.13 -2.54
C GLU A 261 -5.54 27.40 -1.19
N ALA A 262 -5.43 28.68 -0.85
CA ALA A 262 -4.80 29.12 0.38
C ALA A 262 -5.49 28.51 1.61
N GLY A 263 -4.69 27.97 2.53
CA GLY A 263 -5.18 27.31 3.75
C GLY A 263 -5.77 25.92 3.55
N ASP A 264 -5.79 25.37 2.33
CA ASP A 264 -6.27 23.99 2.10
C ASP A 264 -5.42 22.98 2.88
N ILE A 265 -6.11 22.03 3.54
CA ILE A 265 -5.48 20.90 4.22
C ILE A 265 -5.85 19.62 3.50
N ILE A 266 -4.82 18.88 3.10
CA ILE A 266 -4.92 17.61 2.40
C ILE A 266 -4.27 16.54 3.26
N VAL A 267 -5.00 15.49 3.59
CA VAL A 267 -4.47 14.31 4.26
C VAL A 267 -4.58 13.14 3.30
N ALA A 268 -3.44 12.56 2.94
CA ALA A 268 -3.34 11.48 1.99
C ALA A 268 -2.57 10.29 2.59
N THR A 269 -2.89 9.08 2.17
CA THR A 269 -1.99 7.93 2.34
C THR A 269 -1.02 7.86 1.15
N ASN A 270 0.12 7.17 1.29
CA ASN A 270 1.04 6.92 0.15
C ASN A 270 0.32 6.34 -1.09
N LEU A 271 -0.76 5.59 -0.83
CA LEU A 271 -1.73 5.05 -1.80
C LEU A 271 -2.42 6.11 -2.67
N ALA A 272 -2.84 7.24 -2.08
CA ALA A 272 -3.80 8.14 -2.71
C ALA A 272 -3.10 9.41 -3.26
N GLY A 273 -3.18 9.61 -4.58
CA GLY A 273 -2.59 10.79 -5.25
C GLY A 273 -1.26 10.52 -5.97
N ARG A 274 -0.80 9.26 -6.01
CA ARG A 274 0.31 8.87 -6.90
C ARG A 274 -0.11 9.06 -8.36
N GLY A 275 0.48 10.06 -8.99
CA GLY A 275 0.16 10.46 -10.37
C GLY A 275 -0.82 11.62 -10.49
N THR A 276 -1.42 12.08 -9.39
CA THR A 276 -2.25 13.29 -9.39
C THR A 276 -1.37 14.54 -9.40
N ASP A 277 -1.68 15.46 -10.31
CA ASP A 277 -1.05 16.77 -10.38
C ASP A 277 -1.79 17.76 -9.48
N LEU A 278 -1.20 18.04 -8.32
CA LEU A 278 -1.69 19.02 -7.37
C LEU A 278 -1.27 20.41 -7.84
N LYS A 279 -2.20 21.18 -8.40
CA LYS A 279 -1.92 22.52 -8.92
C LYS A 279 -2.21 23.55 -7.84
N THR A 280 -1.21 24.26 -7.39
CA THR A 280 -1.34 25.34 -6.41
C THR A 280 -1.86 26.61 -7.06
N SER A 281 -2.70 27.35 -6.34
CA SER A 281 -3.14 28.67 -6.77
C SER A 281 -2.08 29.75 -6.50
N PRO A 282 -2.12 30.91 -7.19
CA PRO A 282 -1.18 32.00 -6.93
C PRO A 282 -1.16 32.47 -5.47
N SER A 283 -2.29 32.34 -4.76
CA SER A 283 -2.38 32.68 -3.34
C SER A 283 -1.51 31.75 -2.49
N VAL A 284 -1.56 30.43 -2.76
CA VAL A 284 -0.71 29.44 -2.09
C VAL A 284 0.76 29.75 -2.29
N GLU A 285 1.17 30.06 -3.53
CA GLU A 285 2.57 30.38 -3.84
C GLU A 285 3.06 31.64 -3.12
N THR A 286 2.21 32.66 -3.03
CA THR A 286 2.53 33.90 -2.30
C THR A 286 2.71 33.64 -0.80
N ASN A 287 2.01 32.64 -0.25
CA ASN A 287 2.06 32.25 1.16
C ASN A 287 3.12 31.17 1.47
N GLY A 288 4.09 30.95 0.57
CA GLY A 288 5.21 30.02 0.76
C GLY A 288 5.01 28.62 0.16
N GLY A 289 4.05 28.47 -0.75
CA GLY A 289 3.82 27.26 -1.52
C GLY A 289 3.25 26.10 -0.70
N LEU A 290 3.19 24.90 -1.28
CA LEU A 290 2.66 23.72 -0.60
C LEU A 290 3.63 23.21 0.50
N HIS A 291 3.17 23.21 1.75
CA HIS A 291 3.86 22.55 2.86
C HIS A 291 3.60 21.05 2.82
N VAL A 292 4.65 20.22 2.74
CA VAL A 292 4.52 18.76 2.71
C VAL A 292 5.06 18.18 4.02
N CYS A 293 4.23 17.41 4.70
CA CYS A 293 4.56 16.70 5.94
C CYS A 293 4.47 15.19 5.69
N LEU A 294 5.56 14.47 5.92
CA LEU A 294 5.59 13.01 5.91
C LEU A 294 5.56 12.53 7.37
N THR A 295 4.56 11.72 7.73
CA THR A 295 4.30 11.42 9.14
C THR A 295 5.00 10.15 9.65
N TYR A 296 5.79 9.49 8.80
CA TYR A 296 6.49 8.24 9.12
C TYR A 296 7.85 8.22 8.43
N LEU A 297 8.73 7.32 8.87
CA LEU A 297 10.00 7.08 8.19
C LEU A 297 9.84 5.90 7.21
N PRO A 298 9.88 6.12 5.88
CA PRO A 298 9.77 5.05 4.93
C PRO A 298 11.01 4.15 4.94
N ASN A 299 10.82 2.87 4.62
CA ASN A 299 11.93 1.92 4.46
C ASN A 299 12.85 2.25 3.27
N ASN A 300 12.46 3.15 2.38
CA ASN A 300 13.19 3.52 1.17
C ASN A 300 13.16 5.03 0.93
N VAL A 301 14.34 5.63 0.81
CA VAL A 301 14.54 7.06 0.53
C VAL A 301 13.78 7.52 -0.73
N ARG A 302 13.58 6.64 -1.72
CA ARG A 302 12.78 6.94 -2.91
C ARG A 302 11.35 7.37 -2.57
N VAL A 303 10.75 6.82 -1.50
CA VAL A 303 9.39 7.19 -1.06
C VAL A 303 9.40 8.61 -0.49
N GLU A 304 10.41 8.97 0.30
CA GLU A 304 10.59 10.34 0.79
C GLU A 304 10.77 11.34 -0.37
N GLU A 305 11.64 11.01 -1.34
CA GLU A 305 11.85 11.85 -2.52
C GLU A 305 10.58 12.02 -3.35
N GLN A 306 9.75 10.97 -3.45
CA GLN A 306 8.46 11.04 -4.15
C GLN A 306 7.43 11.89 -3.41
N ALA A 307 7.44 11.85 -2.07
CA ALA A 307 6.60 12.65 -1.21
C ALA A 307 7.00 14.14 -1.30
N PHE A 308 8.28 14.47 -1.08
CA PHE A 308 8.78 15.84 -1.15
C PHE A 308 8.74 16.40 -2.58
N GLY A 309 8.85 15.55 -3.61
CA GLY A 309 8.63 15.93 -5.01
C GLY A 309 7.18 16.33 -5.35
N ARG A 310 6.24 16.27 -4.40
CA ARG A 310 4.88 16.81 -4.56
C ARG A 310 4.83 18.33 -4.44
N THR A 311 5.84 18.96 -3.83
CA THR A 311 5.99 20.42 -3.79
C THR A 311 7.06 20.90 -4.78
N SER A 312 7.18 22.22 -4.93
CA SER A 312 8.11 22.90 -5.82
C SER A 312 8.14 22.41 -7.27
N ARG A 313 6.96 22.11 -7.82
CA ARG A 313 6.82 21.81 -9.24
C ARG A 313 7.08 23.08 -10.04
N GLN A 314 7.79 22.95 -11.16
CA GLN A 314 8.10 24.08 -12.05
C GLN A 314 8.81 25.25 -11.36
N GLY A 315 9.64 24.97 -10.33
CA GLY A 315 10.46 25.97 -9.63
C GLY A 315 9.68 26.98 -8.80
N GLN A 316 8.44 26.64 -8.46
CA GLN A 316 7.61 27.34 -7.47
C GLN A 316 8.14 27.08 -6.07
#